data_AF-A0A0X8HCY8-F1
#
_entry.id   AF-A0A0X8HCY8-F1
#
_cell.length_a   1.000
_cell.length_b   1.000
_cell.length_c   1.000
_cell.angle_alpha   90.00
_cell.angle_beta   90.00
_cell.angle_gamma   90.00
#
_symmetry.space_group_name_H-M   'P 1'
#
loop_
_entity.id
_entity.type
_entity.pdbx_description
1 polymer ?
#
loop_
_entity_poly.entity_id
_entity_poly.type
_entity_poly.pdbx_seq_one_letter_code
_entity_poly.pdbx_strand_id
1 'polypeptide(L)'
;MVISGLHVGLVATFTLLMARGLARLVAPRRWRLAVWPWWLAGVVAIGYAWLAGLQPPAMRAMIMTLIGLWVASGRHAPGPWQAWWLALGLIVVLDPLSVWRPGLWLSFIAVALLIVIWQGRPRPAGPRGWAWALLRTQLLLAPLMAAAVLLAFARLAPAAPVVNLVAVPVVSSLLVPLGLLGWLLTPVPVLSTLCWWLFERITLALIALLELAVAWLPLWWPSTEMILPLALMLGLIALLWALPGLAATLRVGGSLLLVPAMLGLAEPTQEPGSLRVRIQDVGQGQLVELRSANYRMLYDAGPRFASGFAPLAALWPPGQRFDRVMVSHDDIDHAGGVPLLAEEHLVGEFLAPPGETIDVPFTPCLRGQHWQRDGVTYRVLWPPEDTAALSSNDRSCVLEVTVGADRLLLTGDVGREVERAFLLDVERPVTALLAGHHGSRTSSGPQLVQSLAPRHVIYSAGRHNAFGHPHDEVVRRFRRAGSCQWSTALDGAVTLWLGRERESFIQATRVMPWRRSGVEGECHAVESPH
;
A
#
# COMPACT_ATOMS: atom_id res chain seq x y z
N MET A 1 -16.08 6.39 1.95
CA MET A 1 -17.07 5.34 1.62
C MET A 1 -17.08 5.16 0.10
N VAL A 2 -16.72 3.99 -0.43
CA VAL A 2 -16.73 3.74 -1.89
C VAL A 2 -18.15 3.40 -2.31
N ILE A 3 -18.74 4.21 -3.18
CA ILE A 3 -20.06 3.91 -3.76
C ILE A 3 -19.86 2.72 -4.70
N SER A 4 -20.39 1.56 -4.31
CA SER A 4 -20.39 0.36 -5.13
C SER A 4 -21.14 0.61 -6.42
N GLY A 5 -20.64 0.07 -7.54
CA GLY A 5 -21.35 0.17 -8.81
C GLY A 5 -22.71 -0.51 -8.83
N LEU A 6 -22.96 -1.38 -7.84
CA LEU A 6 -24.27 -1.94 -7.57
C LEU A 6 -25.31 -0.87 -7.22
N HIS A 7 -24.94 0.20 -6.52
CA HIS A 7 -25.88 1.27 -6.13
C HIS A 7 -26.37 2.05 -7.35
N VAL A 8 -25.45 2.41 -8.27
CA VAL A 8 -25.80 3.10 -9.51
C VAL A 8 -26.74 2.22 -10.35
N GLY A 9 -26.44 0.93 -10.45
CA GLY A 9 -27.30 -0.05 -11.13
C GLY A 9 -28.66 -0.23 -10.47
N LEU A 10 -28.73 -0.23 -9.13
CA LEU A 10 -29.98 -0.34 -8.37
C LEU A 10 -30.86 0.90 -8.54
N VAL A 11 -30.28 2.09 -8.45
CA VAL A 11 -30.99 3.36 -8.69
C VAL A 11 -31.57 3.36 -10.11
N ALA A 12 -30.77 2.97 -11.11
CA ALA A 12 -31.22 2.87 -12.49
C ALA A 12 -32.36 1.84 -12.66
N THR A 13 -32.23 0.67 -12.02
CA THR A 13 -33.23 -0.41 -12.09
C THR A 13 -34.52 -0.02 -11.39
N PHE A 14 -34.44 0.57 -10.20
CA PHE A 14 -35.58 1.08 -9.45
C PHE A 14 -36.34 2.14 -10.24
N THR A 15 -35.60 3.11 -10.81
CA THR A 15 -36.16 4.14 -11.69
C THR A 15 -36.85 3.52 -12.90
N LEU A 16 -36.23 2.52 -13.54
CA LEU A 16 -36.80 1.82 -14.68
C LEU A 16 -38.10 1.07 -14.32
N LEU A 17 -38.14 0.41 -13.15
CA LEU A 17 -39.33 -0.30 -12.67
C LEU A 17 -40.48 0.66 -12.37
N MET A 18 -40.21 1.76 -11.68
CA MET A 18 -41.21 2.81 -11.42
C MET A 18 -41.74 3.43 -12.71
N ALA A 19 -40.83 3.82 -13.61
CA ALA A 19 -41.17 4.42 -14.89
C ALA A 19 -41.98 3.46 -15.78
N ARG A 20 -41.66 2.16 -15.75
CA ARG A 20 -42.47 1.13 -16.43
C ARG A 20 -43.82 0.91 -15.78
N GLY A 21 -43.92 0.98 -14.45
CA GLY A 21 -45.19 0.97 -13.73
C GLY A 21 -46.08 2.13 -14.16
N LEU A 22 -45.53 3.34 -14.21
CA LEU A 22 -46.23 4.53 -14.69
C LEU A 22 -46.61 4.40 -16.17
N ALA A 23 -45.72 3.89 -17.02
CA ALA A 23 -46.02 3.63 -18.43
C ALA A 23 -47.19 2.65 -18.63
N ARG A 24 -47.36 1.66 -17.73
CA ARG A 24 -48.52 0.75 -17.76
C ARG A 24 -49.82 1.47 -17.42
N LEU A 25 -49.79 2.44 -16.50
CA LEU A 25 -50.96 3.24 -16.12
C LEU A 25 -51.34 4.23 -17.22
N VAL A 26 -50.35 4.94 -17.78
CA VAL A 26 -50.58 6.01 -18.77
C VAL A 26 -50.81 5.46 -20.19
N ALA A 27 -50.17 4.35 -20.56
CA ALA A 27 -50.23 3.78 -21.90
C ALA A 27 -50.35 2.23 -21.89
N PRO A 28 -51.44 1.66 -21.33
CA PRO A 28 -51.58 0.22 -21.08
C PRO A 28 -51.49 -0.66 -22.34
N ARG A 29 -51.80 -0.13 -23.53
CA ARG A 29 -51.68 -0.87 -24.80
C ARG A 29 -50.30 -0.76 -25.47
N ARG A 30 -49.46 0.21 -25.10
CA ARG A 30 -48.16 0.50 -25.75
C ARG A 30 -46.98 0.56 -24.79
N TRP A 31 -47.16 0.29 -23.51
CA TRP A 31 -46.11 0.41 -22.48
C TRP A 31 -44.83 -0.38 -22.78
N ARG A 32 -44.94 -1.51 -23.51
CA ARG A 32 -43.77 -2.32 -23.93
C ARG A 32 -42.89 -1.61 -24.97
N LEU A 33 -43.46 -0.70 -25.76
CA LEU A 33 -42.78 0.07 -26.80
C LEU A 33 -42.26 1.42 -26.26
N ALA A 34 -42.61 1.81 -25.04
CA ALA A 34 -42.20 3.07 -24.44
C ALA A 34 -40.67 3.11 -24.24
N VAL A 35 -40.02 4.09 -24.86
CA VAL A 35 -38.55 4.28 -24.79
C VAL A 35 -38.15 5.19 -23.63
N TRP A 36 -39.02 6.14 -23.26
CA TRP A 36 -38.78 7.11 -22.20
C TRP A 36 -38.39 6.50 -20.83
N PRO A 37 -38.89 5.31 -20.39
CA PRO A 37 -38.46 4.72 -19.12
C PRO A 37 -36.98 4.37 -19.09
N TRP A 38 -36.41 3.99 -20.25
CA TRP A 38 -34.98 3.68 -20.38
C TRP A 38 -34.13 4.95 -20.35
N TRP A 39 -34.55 6.00 -21.04
CA TRP A 39 -33.89 7.30 -21.00
C TRP A 39 -33.91 7.90 -19.59
N LEU A 40 -35.06 7.84 -18.91
CA LEU A 40 -35.18 8.32 -17.54
C LEU A 40 -34.24 7.56 -16.60
N ALA A 41 -34.18 6.23 -16.68
CA ALA A 41 -33.25 5.43 -15.90
C ALA A 41 -31.78 5.80 -16.16
N GLY A 42 -31.41 6.07 -17.43
CA GLY A 42 -30.07 6.52 -17.79
C GLY A 42 -29.74 7.91 -17.24
N VAL A 43 -30.65 8.88 -17.38
CA VAL A 43 -30.49 10.24 -16.85
C VAL A 43 -30.36 10.23 -15.32
N VAL A 44 -31.18 9.45 -14.63
CA VAL A 44 -31.09 9.34 -13.16
C VAL A 44 -29.80 8.64 -12.73
N ALA A 45 -29.32 7.64 -13.48
CA ALA A 45 -28.03 7.00 -13.19
C ALA A 45 -26.86 7.99 -13.33
N ILE A 46 -26.87 8.84 -14.37
CA ILE A 46 -25.89 9.92 -14.57
C ILE A 46 -26.00 10.95 -13.44
N GLY A 47 -27.21 11.41 -13.13
CA GLY A 47 -27.46 12.36 -12.05
C GLY A 47 -27.00 11.85 -10.69
N TYR A 48 -27.23 10.57 -10.39
CA TYR A 48 -26.74 9.95 -9.16
C TYR A 48 -25.21 9.86 -9.12
N ALA A 49 -24.56 9.48 -10.22
CA ALA A 49 -23.10 9.47 -10.30
C ALA A 49 -22.50 10.88 -10.19
N TRP A 50 -23.22 11.90 -10.69
CA TRP A 50 -22.84 13.31 -10.56
C TRP A 50 -22.98 13.84 -9.13
N LEU A 51 -24.08 13.52 -8.45
CA LEU A 51 -24.26 13.82 -7.01
C LEU A 51 -23.21 13.13 -6.14
N ALA A 52 -22.76 11.95 -6.56
CA ALA A 52 -21.63 11.23 -5.97
C ALA A 52 -20.25 11.86 -6.27
N GLY A 53 -20.20 13.00 -6.97
CA GLY A 53 -18.98 13.74 -7.30
C GLY A 53 -18.16 13.14 -8.44
N LEU A 54 -18.76 12.29 -9.29
CA LEU A 54 -18.11 11.59 -10.41
C LEU A 54 -16.77 10.93 -10.05
N GLN A 55 -16.64 10.48 -8.80
CA GLN A 55 -15.45 9.79 -8.35
C GLN A 55 -15.18 8.59 -9.27
N PRO A 56 -13.91 8.22 -9.54
CA PRO A 56 -13.60 7.20 -10.54
C PRO A 56 -14.42 5.90 -10.41
N PRO A 57 -14.68 5.34 -9.21
CA PRO A 57 -15.57 4.19 -9.06
C PRO A 57 -17.01 4.42 -9.52
N ALA A 58 -17.59 5.58 -9.22
CA ALA A 58 -18.95 5.95 -9.61
C ALA A 58 -19.05 6.18 -11.13
N MET A 59 -18.04 6.81 -11.74
CA MET A 59 -17.97 6.97 -13.20
C MET A 59 -17.94 5.60 -13.91
N ARG A 60 -17.12 4.66 -13.42
CA ARG A 60 -17.05 3.30 -14.00
C ARG A 60 -18.39 2.58 -13.88
N ALA A 61 -19.02 2.66 -12.71
CA ALA A 61 -20.33 2.07 -12.46
C ALA A 61 -21.43 2.66 -13.35
N MET A 62 -21.43 3.98 -13.53
CA MET A 62 -22.34 4.69 -14.42
C MET A 62 -22.19 4.18 -15.85
N ILE A 63 -20.97 4.15 -16.39
CA ILE A 63 -20.71 3.66 -17.75
C ILE A 63 -21.18 2.21 -17.93
N MET A 64 -20.83 1.31 -16.99
CA MET A 64 -21.27 -0.08 -17.02
C MET A 64 -22.80 -0.21 -16.92
N THR A 65 -23.46 0.63 -16.11
CA THR A 65 -24.93 0.65 -15.97
C THR A 65 -25.61 1.14 -17.25
N LEU A 66 -25.09 2.20 -17.89
CA LEU A 66 -25.62 2.71 -19.16
C LEU A 66 -25.50 1.67 -20.28
N ILE A 67 -24.35 1.00 -20.38
CA ILE A 67 -24.16 -0.12 -21.32
C ILE A 67 -25.14 -1.26 -20.98
N GLY A 68 -25.32 -1.60 -19.70
CA GLY A 68 -26.28 -2.61 -19.25
C GLY A 68 -27.73 -2.27 -19.61
N LEU A 69 -28.15 -1.02 -19.44
CA LEU A 69 -29.47 -0.53 -19.86
C LEU A 69 -29.63 -0.60 -21.38
N TRP A 70 -28.60 -0.24 -22.14
CA TRP A 70 -28.60 -0.33 -23.59
C TRP A 70 -28.76 -1.79 -24.07
N VAL A 71 -27.98 -2.72 -23.52
CA VAL A 71 -28.07 -4.17 -23.79
C VAL A 71 -29.47 -4.69 -23.44
N ALA A 72 -29.97 -4.37 -22.25
CA ALA A 72 -31.27 -4.84 -21.77
C ALA A 72 -32.45 -4.25 -22.56
N SER A 73 -32.25 -3.14 -23.27
CA SER A 73 -33.28 -2.54 -24.15
C SER A 73 -33.55 -3.35 -25.43
N GLY A 74 -32.70 -4.35 -25.74
CA GLY A 74 -32.89 -5.28 -26.85
C GLY A 74 -32.61 -4.70 -28.25
N ARG A 75 -32.08 -3.47 -28.33
CA ARG A 75 -31.86 -2.76 -29.61
C ARG A 75 -30.53 -3.11 -30.29
N HIS A 76 -29.54 -3.54 -29.51
CA HIS A 76 -28.29 -4.21 -29.89
C HIS A 76 -27.78 -4.86 -28.61
N ALA A 77 -27.48 -6.16 -28.62
CA ALA A 77 -27.05 -6.88 -27.42
C ALA A 77 -25.60 -7.33 -27.59
N PRO A 78 -24.60 -6.45 -27.34
CA PRO A 78 -23.25 -6.93 -27.20
C PRO A 78 -23.21 -8.00 -26.12
N GLY A 79 -22.46 -9.07 -26.36
CA GLY A 79 -22.20 -10.10 -25.36
C GLY A 79 -21.56 -9.49 -24.11
N PRO A 80 -21.62 -10.14 -22.93
CA PRO A 80 -21.06 -9.60 -21.70
C PRO A 80 -19.59 -9.16 -21.82
N TRP A 81 -18.79 -9.90 -22.60
CA TRP A 81 -17.40 -9.57 -22.89
C TRP A 81 -17.23 -8.35 -23.81
N GLN A 82 -18.12 -8.16 -24.79
CA GLN A 82 -18.10 -6.97 -25.64
C GLN A 82 -18.46 -5.72 -24.83
N ALA A 83 -19.45 -5.82 -23.93
CA ALA A 83 -19.80 -4.76 -22.99
C ALA A 83 -18.63 -4.43 -22.04
N TRP A 84 -17.91 -5.45 -21.57
CA TRP A 84 -16.71 -5.29 -20.74
C TRP A 84 -15.60 -4.52 -21.48
N TRP A 85 -15.27 -4.92 -22.71
CA TRP A 85 -14.25 -4.23 -23.52
C TRP A 85 -14.66 -2.81 -23.90
N LEU A 86 -15.93 -2.59 -24.24
CA LEU A 86 -16.46 -1.26 -24.53
C LEU A 86 -16.35 -0.33 -23.32
N ALA A 87 -16.71 -0.81 -22.12
CA ALA A 87 -16.58 -0.04 -20.90
C ALA A 87 -15.11 0.31 -20.63
N LEU A 88 -14.20 -0.65 -20.75
CA LEU A 88 -12.76 -0.42 -20.55
C LEU A 88 -12.23 0.61 -21.52
N GLY A 89 -12.51 0.45 -22.82
CA GLY A 89 -12.09 1.37 -23.86
C GLY A 89 -12.60 2.79 -23.62
N LEU A 90 -13.89 2.96 -23.30
CA LEU A 90 -14.46 4.27 -23.03
C LEU A 90 -13.81 4.95 -21.82
N ILE A 91 -13.57 4.20 -20.74
CA ILE A 91 -12.94 4.74 -19.53
C ILE A 91 -11.49 5.17 -19.80
N VAL A 92 -10.73 4.36 -20.55
CA VAL A 92 -9.34 4.69 -20.89
C VAL A 92 -9.25 5.88 -21.86
N VAL A 93 -10.21 6.04 -22.77
CA VAL A 93 -10.30 7.21 -23.65
C VAL A 93 -10.64 8.48 -22.87
N LEU A 94 -11.53 8.40 -21.88
CA LEU A 94 -11.93 9.53 -21.05
C LEU A 94 -10.89 9.92 -19.98
N ASP A 95 -10.21 8.93 -19.40
CA ASP A 95 -9.15 9.09 -18.39
C ASP A 95 -8.01 8.09 -18.65
N PRO A 96 -7.01 8.43 -19.50
CA PRO A 96 -5.90 7.54 -19.82
C PRO A 96 -5.04 7.18 -18.59
N LEU A 97 -4.98 8.08 -17.60
CA LEU A 97 -4.23 7.85 -16.36
C LEU A 97 -4.91 6.83 -15.44
N SER A 98 -6.18 6.50 -15.70
CA SER A 98 -6.90 5.47 -14.94
C SER A 98 -6.22 4.10 -14.96
N VAL A 99 -5.43 3.80 -16.00
CA VAL A 99 -4.67 2.56 -16.16
C VAL A 99 -3.66 2.34 -15.03
N TRP A 100 -3.13 3.43 -14.46
CA TRP A 100 -2.17 3.38 -13.35
C TRP A 100 -2.85 3.21 -11.98
N ARG A 101 -4.17 3.33 -11.91
CA ARG A 101 -4.92 3.24 -10.65
C ARG A 101 -5.36 1.79 -10.40
N PRO A 102 -4.94 1.16 -9.29
CA PRO A 102 -5.36 -0.22 -8.97
C PRO A 102 -6.89 -0.42 -8.98
N GLY A 103 -7.64 0.62 -8.60
CA GLY A 103 -9.10 0.59 -8.57
C GLY A 103 -9.77 0.29 -9.93
N LEU A 104 -9.15 0.66 -11.06
CA LEU A 104 -9.63 0.29 -12.39
C LEU A 104 -9.61 -1.24 -12.53
N TRP A 105 -8.43 -1.83 -12.38
CA TRP A 105 -8.20 -3.26 -12.55
C TRP A 105 -9.01 -4.10 -11.56
N LEU A 106 -9.08 -3.71 -10.28
CA LEU A 106 -9.90 -4.40 -9.28
C LEU A 106 -11.38 -4.47 -9.69
N SER A 107 -11.92 -3.41 -10.30
CA SER A 107 -13.32 -3.40 -10.76
C SER A 107 -13.51 -4.31 -11.98
N PHE A 108 -12.62 -4.20 -12.97
CA PHE A 108 -12.73 -4.96 -14.21
C PHE A 108 -12.45 -6.46 -14.02
N ILE A 109 -11.49 -6.83 -13.17
CA ILE A 109 -11.22 -8.22 -12.77
C ILE A 109 -12.44 -8.81 -12.05
N ALA A 110 -13.05 -8.08 -11.11
CA ALA A 110 -14.26 -8.54 -10.43
C ALA A 110 -15.40 -8.81 -11.43
N VAL A 111 -15.68 -7.87 -12.34
CA VAL A 111 -16.75 -8.04 -13.34
C VAL A 111 -16.43 -9.17 -14.32
N ALA A 112 -15.18 -9.30 -14.78
CA ALA A 112 -14.75 -10.39 -15.65
C ALA A 112 -15.01 -11.76 -14.99
N LEU A 113 -14.65 -11.89 -13.70
CA LEU A 113 -14.89 -13.11 -12.95
C LEU A 113 -16.39 -13.38 -12.76
N LEU A 114 -17.20 -12.35 -12.48
CA LEU A 114 -18.66 -12.48 -12.39
C LEU A 114 -19.26 -12.99 -13.71
N ILE A 115 -18.78 -12.50 -14.86
CA ILE A 115 -19.20 -12.99 -16.18
C ILE A 115 -18.88 -14.50 -16.30
N VAL A 116 -17.66 -14.92 -15.96
CA VAL A 116 -17.26 -16.34 -16.01
C VAL A 116 -18.09 -17.22 -15.06
N ILE A 117 -18.28 -16.79 -13.80
CA ILE A 117 -19.01 -17.54 -12.77
C ILE A 117 -20.44 -17.86 -13.19
N TRP A 118 -21.09 -16.91 -13.87
CA TRP A 118 -22.50 -16.96 -14.25
C TRP A 118 -22.74 -17.34 -15.71
N GLN A 119 -21.69 -17.47 -16.53
CA GLN A 119 -21.80 -17.89 -17.92
C GLN A 119 -22.44 -19.28 -18.02
N GLY A 120 -23.50 -19.39 -18.83
CA GLY A 120 -24.19 -20.65 -19.11
C GLY A 120 -25.00 -21.23 -17.94
N ARG A 121 -25.22 -20.47 -16.86
CA ARG A 121 -25.98 -20.92 -15.69
C ARG A 121 -27.38 -20.31 -15.64
N PRO A 122 -28.39 -21.05 -15.11
CA PRO A 122 -29.73 -20.51 -14.97
C PRO A 122 -29.75 -19.36 -13.97
N ARG A 123 -30.66 -18.41 -14.19
CA ARG A 123 -30.89 -17.30 -13.25
C ARG A 123 -31.38 -17.85 -11.92
N PRO A 124 -30.91 -17.32 -10.78
CA PRO A 124 -31.40 -17.73 -9.47
C PRO A 124 -32.90 -17.41 -9.35
N ALA A 125 -33.66 -18.36 -8.80
CA ALA A 125 -35.08 -18.23 -8.57
C ALA A 125 -35.42 -18.49 -7.09
N GLY A 126 -36.33 -17.69 -6.55
CA GLY A 126 -36.75 -17.75 -5.15
C GLY A 126 -35.66 -17.31 -4.14
N PRO A 127 -36.00 -17.21 -2.85
CA PRO A 127 -35.09 -16.71 -1.82
C PRO A 127 -33.89 -17.65 -1.62
N ARG A 128 -34.11 -18.97 -1.66
CA ARG A 128 -33.03 -19.97 -1.53
C ARG A 128 -32.05 -19.91 -2.70
N GLY A 129 -32.55 -19.75 -3.93
CA GLY A 129 -31.70 -19.63 -5.12
C GLY A 129 -30.85 -18.36 -5.09
N TRP A 130 -31.41 -17.24 -4.62
CA TRP A 130 -30.68 -16.00 -4.42
C TRP A 130 -29.65 -16.08 -3.29
N ALA A 131 -29.98 -16.72 -2.16
CA ALA A 131 -29.01 -16.94 -1.08
C ALA A 131 -27.82 -17.78 -1.56
N TRP A 132 -28.07 -18.86 -2.30
CA TRP A 132 -27.01 -19.67 -2.92
C TRP A 132 -26.21 -18.90 -3.96
N ALA A 133 -26.86 -18.06 -4.77
CA ALA A 133 -26.19 -17.20 -5.74
C ALA A 133 -25.22 -16.22 -5.07
N LEU A 134 -25.65 -15.59 -3.98
CA LEU A 134 -24.83 -14.68 -3.18
C LEU A 134 -23.65 -15.41 -2.55
N LEU A 135 -23.91 -16.52 -1.85
CA LEU A 135 -22.86 -17.31 -1.20
C LEU A 135 -21.82 -17.78 -2.22
N ARG A 136 -22.27 -18.31 -3.35
CA ARG A 136 -21.38 -18.79 -4.41
C ARG A 136 -20.58 -17.66 -5.06
N THR A 137 -21.22 -16.53 -5.35
CA THR A 137 -20.53 -15.36 -5.89
C THR A 137 -19.43 -14.93 -4.93
N GLN A 138 -19.74 -14.90 -3.64
CA GLN A 138 -18.80 -14.49 -2.62
C GLN A 138 -17.62 -15.46 -2.47
N LEU A 139 -17.88 -16.76 -2.40
CA LEU A 139 -16.83 -17.78 -2.27
C LEU A 139 -15.86 -17.81 -3.45
N LEU A 140 -16.35 -17.51 -4.67
CA LEU A 140 -15.52 -17.51 -5.87
C LEU A 140 -14.81 -16.18 -6.10
N LEU A 141 -15.46 -15.06 -5.78
CA LEU A 141 -14.89 -13.72 -5.93
C LEU A 141 -13.86 -13.39 -4.84
N ALA A 142 -14.11 -13.81 -3.60
CA ALA A 142 -13.25 -13.52 -2.45
C ALA A 142 -11.77 -13.87 -2.66
N PRO A 143 -11.37 -15.10 -3.07
CA PRO A 143 -9.96 -15.44 -3.20
C PRO A 143 -9.26 -14.63 -4.30
N LEU A 144 -9.90 -14.41 -5.45
CA LEU A 144 -9.31 -13.59 -6.52
C LEU A 144 -9.16 -12.13 -6.10
N MET A 145 -10.18 -11.58 -5.45
CA MET A 145 -10.12 -10.21 -4.96
C MET A 145 -9.13 -10.05 -3.81
N ALA A 146 -9.01 -11.05 -2.93
CA ALA A 146 -7.99 -11.08 -1.91
C ALA A 146 -6.59 -11.06 -2.53
N ALA A 147 -6.32 -11.90 -3.55
CA ALA A 147 -5.06 -11.87 -4.29
C ALA A 147 -4.78 -10.48 -4.91
N ALA A 148 -5.77 -9.89 -5.58
CA ALA A 148 -5.61 -8.60 -6.25
C ALA A 148 -5.41 -7.43 -5.26
N VAL A 149 -6.14 -7.43 -4.14
CA VAL A 149 -5.97 -6.43 -3.06
C VAL A 149 -4.61 -6.61 -2.39
N LEU A 150 -4.18 -7.84 -2.15
CA LEU A 150 -2.89 -8.14 -1.57
C LEU A 150 -1.74 -7.61 -2.43
N LEU A 151 -1.79 -7.84 -3.75
CA LEU A 151 -0.79 -7.32 -4.69
C LEU A 151 -0.81 -5.79 -4.79
N ALA A 152 -2.00 -5.18 -4.71
CA ALA A 152 -2.16 -3.73 -4.86
C ALA A 152 -1.82 -2.94 -3.60
N PHE A 153 -2.05 -3.51 -2.41
CA PHE A 153 -2.06 -2.78 -1.15
C PHE A 153 -1.29 -3.46 -0.01
N ALA A 154 -0.67 -4.62 -0.25
CA ALA A 154 0.10 -5.37 0.75
C ALA A 154 -0.68 -5.71 2.03
N ARG A 155 -2.01 -5.83 1.94
CA ARG A 155 -2.89 -6.06 3.09
C ARG A 155 -4.11 -6.87 2.72
N LEU A 156 -4.65 -7.59 3.69
CA LEU A 156 -5.84 -8.41 3.54
C LEU A 156 -6.81 -8.14 4.69
N ALA A 157 -8.11 -8.17 4.40
CA ALA A 157 -9.16 -8.14 5.41
C ALA A 157 -9.78 -9.54 5.48
N PRO A 158 -9.33 -10.44 6.37
CA PRO A 158 -9.77 -11.83 6.33
C PRO A 158 -11.25 -11.98 6.75
N ALA A 159 -11.83 -11.00 7.47
CA ALA A 159 -13.26 -10.94 7.74
C ALA A 159 -14.11 -10.50 6.52
N ALA A 160 -13.51 -9.90 5.48
CA ALA A 160 -14.25 -9.31 4.37
C ALA A 160 -15.21 -10.29 3.66
N PRO A 161 -14.87 -11.58 3.44
CA PRO A 161 -15.78 -12.52 2.82
C PRO A 161 -17.11 -12.66 3.57
N VAL A 162 -17.04 -12.81 4.90
CA VAL A 162 -18.20 -12.99 5.80
C VAL A 162 -18.97 -11.69 5.95
N VAL A 163 -18.26 -10.58 6.19
CA VAL A 163 -18.85 -9.25 6.32
C VAL A 163 -19.67 -8.90 5.08
N ASN A 164 -19.14 -9.14 3.89
CA ASN A 164 -19.82 -8.81 2.64
C ASN A 164 -21.07 -9.68 2.38
N LEU A 165 -21.18 -10.90 2.94
CA LEU A 165 -22.42 -11.69 2.87
C LEU A 165 -23.59 -11.01 3.58
N VAL A 166 -23.31 -10.24 4.63
CA VAL A 166 -24.31 -9.51 5.40
C VAL A 166 -24.45 -8.07 4.89
N ALA A 167 -23.32 -7.38 4.74
CA ALA A 167 -23.27 -5.96 4.39
C ALA A 167 -23.82 -5.70 2.99
N VAL A 168 -23.47 -6.50 1.97
CA VAL A 168 -23.92 -6.24 0.59
C VAL A 168 -25.45 -6.31 0.50
N PRO A 169 -26.15 -7.35 0.98
CA PRO A 169 -27.61 -7.38 0.98
C PRO A 169 -28.26 -6.29 1.83
N VAL A 170 -27.74 -6.02 3.03
CA VAL A 170 -28.30 -4.97 3.92
C VAL A 170 -28.20 -3.60 3.27
N VAL A 171 -27.03 -3.25 2.74
CA VAL A 171 -26.82 -1.95 2.09
C VAL A 171 -27.69 -1.85 0.81
N SER A 172 -27.68 -2.88 -0.02
CA SER A 172 -28.32 -2.86 -1.34
C SER A 172 -29.85 -2.94 -1.27
N SER A 173 -30.38 -3.77 -0.38
CA SER A 173 -31.81 -4.08 -0.33
C SER A 173 -32.57 -3.29 0.73
N LEU A 174 -31.89 -2.75 1.75
CA LEU A 174 -32.52 -1.99 2.83
C LEU A 174 -32.06 -0.53 2.81
N LEU A 175 -30.77 -0.26 3.01
CA LEU A 175 -30.29 1.11 3.21
C LEU A 175 -30.50 1.99 1.97
N VAL A 176 -30.10 1.53 0.77
CA VAL A 176 -30.27 2.34 -0.45
C VAL A 176 -31.74 2.62 -0.74
N PRO A 177 -32.67 1.64 -0.77
CA PRO A 177 -34.09 1.92 -0.92
C PRO A 177 -34.66 2.82 0.16
N LEU A 178 -34.29 2.63 1.44
CA LEU A 178 -34.76 3.48 2.55
C LEU A 178 -34.29 4.92 2.39
N GLY A 179 -33.04 5.15 1.98
CA GLY A 179 -32.52 6.49 1.71
C GLY A 179 -33.24 7.17 0.54
N LEU A 180 -33.47 6.44 -0.55
CA LEU A 180 -34.25 6.94 -1.70
C LEU A 180 -35.69 7.24 -1.33
N LEU A 181 -36.35 6.38 -0.55
CA LEU A 181 -37.71 6.59 -0.06
C LEU A 181 -37.79 7.75 0.93
N GLY A 182 -36.85 7.87 1.87
CA GLY A 182 -36.77 8.98 2.81
C GLY A 182 -36.64 10.32 2.08
N TRP A 183 -35.84 10.37 1.03
CA TRP A 183 -35.74 11.55 0.15
C TRP A 183 -37.05 11.81 -0.62
N LEU A 184 -37.63 10.79 -1.27
CA LEU A 184 -38.87 10.93 -2.04
C LEU A 184 -40.06 11.36 -1.17
N LEU A 185 -40.11 10.90 0.09
CA LEU A 185 -41.18 11.16 1.05
C LEU A 185 -40.96 12.43 1.86
N THR A 186 -39.95 13.25 1.53
CA THR A 186 -39.71 14.56 2.19
C THR A 186 -40.98 15.43 2.33
N PRO A 187 -41.91 15.48 1.35
CA PRO A 187 -43.18 16.22 1.50
C PRO A 187 -44.14 15.65 2.55
N VAL A 188 -43.92 14.44 3.04
CA VAL A 188 -44.71 13.77 4.09
C VAL A 188 -43.77 13.50 5.28
N PRO A 189 -43.58 14.49 6.19
CA PRO A 189 -42.51 14.47 7.18
C PRO A 189 -42.50 13.22 8.07
N VAL A 190 -43.67 12.73 8.48
CA VAL A 190 -43.81 11.53 9.33
C VAL A 190 -43.18 10.30 8.67
N LEU A 191 -43.47 10.06 7.39
CA LEU A 191 -42.95 8.90 6.66
C LEU A 191 -41.46 9.07 6.32
N SER A 192 -41.04 10.28 5.93
CA SER A 192 -39.61 10.58 5.71
C SER A 192 -38.79 10.33 6.97
N THR A 193 -39.26 10.82 8.13
CA THR A 193 -38.56 10.68 9.42
C THR A 193 -38.45 9.22 9.83
N LEU A 194 -39.51 8.42 9.62
CA LEU A 194 -39.48 6.99 9.87
C LEU A 194 -38.43 6.27 8.98
N CYS A 195 -38.35 6.62 7.69
CA CYS A 195 -37.34 6.08 6.78
C CYS A 195 -35.91 6.41 7.24
N TRP A 196 -35.65 7.68 7.62
CA TRP A 196 -34.34 8.12 8.10
C TRP A 196 -33.96 7.50 9.45
N TRP A 197 -34.92 7.40 10.37
CA TRP A 197 -34.71 6.72 11.65
C TRP A 197 -34.32 5.25 11.45
N LEU A 198 -35.04 4.52 10.58
CA LEU A 198 -34.71 3.13 10.29
C LEU A 198 -33.36 3.00 9.58
N PHE A 199 -33.07 3.89 8.63
CA PHE A 199 -31.78 3.97 7.94
C PHE A 199 -30.63 4.14 8.94
N GLU A 200 -30.77 5.07 9.89
CA GLU A 200 -29.78 5.33 10.93
C GLU A 200 -29.59 4.11 11.83
N ARG A 201 -30.66 3.48 12.32
CA ARG A 201 -30.58 2.30 13.19
C ARG A 201 -29.87 1.13 12.51
N ILE A 202 -30.20 0.85 11.25
CA ILE A 202 -29.53 -0.19 10.46
C ILE A 202 -28.06 0.15 10.23
N THR A 203 -27.75 1.42 9.95
CA THR A 203 -26.38 1.88 9.74
C THR A 203 -25.54 1.72 11.01
N LEU A 204 -26.05 2.11 12.17
CA LEU A 204 -25.37 1.95 13.46
C LEU A 204 -25.14 0.47 13.79
N ALA A 205 -26.14 -0.39 13.56
CA ALA A 205 -25.98 -1.83 13.75
C ALA A 205 -24.92 -2.41 12.82
N LEU A 206 -24.84 -1.95 11.57
CA LEU A 206 -23.83 -2.36 10.62
C LEU A 206 -22.43 -1.89 11.03
N ILE A 207 -22.29 -0.66 11.53
CA ILE A 207 -21.01 -0.14 12.05
C ILE A 207 -20.54 -0.98 13.24
N ALA A 208 -21.41 -1.25 14.22
CA ALA A 208 -21.06 -2.07 15.37
C ALA A 208 -20.64 -3.50 14.96
N LEU A 209 -21.30 -4.10 13.96
CA LEU A 209 -20.91 -5.39 13.41
C LEU A 209 -19.52 -5.34 12.74
N LEU A 210 -19.22 -4.26 12.01
CA LEU A 210 -17.91 -4.07 11.37
C LEU A 210 -16.80 -3.87 12.40
N GLU A 211 -17.04 -3.07 13.45
CA GLU A 211 -16.12 -2.87 14.56
C GLU A 211 -15.83 -4.18 15.29
N LEU A 212 -16.87 -4.97 15.58
CA LEU A 212 -16.70 -6.30 16.16
C LEU A 212 -15.91 -7.23 15.24
N ALA A 213 -16.18 -7.21 13.93
CA ALA A 213 -15.45 -8.03 12.97
C ALA A 213 -13.96 -7.66 12.91
N VAL A 214 -13.63 -6.37 12.95
CA VAL A 214 -12.24 -5.88 12.99
C VAL A 214 -11.56 -6.22 14.32
N ALA A 215 -12.28 -6.18 15.44
CA ALA A 215 -11.74 -6.55 16.74
C ALA A 215 -11.34 -8.04 16.82
N TRP A 216 -12.12 -8.93 16.19
CA TRP A 216 -11.84 -10.37 16.18
C TRP A 216 -10.88 -10.81 15.08
N LEU A 217 -11.04 -10.23 13.88
CA LEU A 217 -10.23 -10.51 12.70
C LEU A 217 -9.75 -9.17 12.11
N PRO A 218 -8.69 -8.56 12.68
CA PRO A 218 -8.16 -7.30 12.18
C PRO A 218 -7.66 -7.45 10.74
N LEU A 219 -7.43 -6.32 10.08
CA LEU A 219 -6.65 -6.35 8.84
C LEU A 219 -5.31 -7.02 9.12
N TRP A 220 -4.89 -7.86 8.18
CA TRP A 220 -3.63 -8.57 8.24
C TRP A 220 -2.67 -7.98 7.20
N TRP A 221 -1.45 -7.67 7.64
CA TRP A 221 -0.35 -7.19 6.81
C TRP A 221 0.72 -8.28 6.75
N PRO A 222 0.67 -9.16 5.73
CA PRO A 222 1.71 -10.15 5.54
C PRO A 222 3.05 -9.47 5.20
N SER A 223 4.16 -10.11 5.59
CA SER A 223 5.50 -9.66 5.21
C SER A 223 5.66 -9.58 3.68
N THR A 224 6.56 -8.70 3.20
CA THR A 224 6.77 -8.48 1.75
C THR A 224 7.01 -9.78 0.99
N GLU A 225 7.73 -10.73 1.59
CA GLU A 225 8.05 -12.04 0.99
C GLU A 225 6.83 -12.96 0.84
N MET A 226 5.82 -12.79 1.69
CA MET A 226 4.59 -13.59 1.65
C MET A 226 3.59 -13.09 0.60
N ILE A 227 3.65 -11.80 0.22
CA ILE A 227 2.63 -11.16 -0.62
C ILE A 227 2.44 -11.91 -1.94
N LEU A 228 3.54 -12.12 -2.69
CA LEU A 228 3.49 -12.77 -3.99
C LEU A 228 3.06 -14.25 -3.91
N PRO A 229 3.69 -15.14 -3.11
CA PRO A 229 3.27 -16.54 -3.04
C PRO A 229 1.82 -16.67 -2.57
N LEU A 230 1.40 -15.90 -1.57
CA LEU A 230 0.03 -15.94 -1.07
C LEU A 230 -0.98 -15.46 -2.14
N ALA A 231 -0.67 -14.39 -2.87
CA ALA A 231 -1.52 -13.91 -3.96
C ALA A 231 -1.65 -14.94 -5.08
N LEU A 232 -0.56 -15.61 -5.45
CA LEU A 232 -0.57 -16.67 -6.46
C LEU A 232 -1.39 -17.87 -6.00
N MET A 233 -1.23 -18.33 -4.75
CA MET A 233 -2.02 -19.43 -4.20
C MET A 233 -3.52 -19.09 -4.14
N LEU A 234 -3.88 -17.89 -3.70
CA LEU A 234 -5.26 -17.38 -3.72
C LEU A 234 -5.83 -17.30 -5.15
N GLY A 235 -5.04 -16.80 -6.10
CA GLY A 235 -5.41 -16.75 -7.51
C GLY A 235 -5.63 -18.14 -8.11
N LEU A 236 -4.77 -19.11 -7.80
CA LEU A 236 -4.91 -20.51 -8.22
C LEU A 236 -6.16 -21.14 -7.64
N ILE A 237 -6.45 -20.95 -6.34
CA ILE A 237 -7.70 -21.41 -5.71
C ILE A 237 -8.91 -20.82 -6.45
N ALA A 238 -8.89 -19.53 -6.76
CA ALA A 238 -9.97 -18.91 -7.51
C ALA A 238 -10.14 -19.54 -8.90
N LEU A 239 -9.06 -19.77 -9.63
CA LEU A 239 -9.09 -20.39 -10.97
C LEU A 239 -9.61 -21.83 -10.94
N LEU A 240 -9.17 -22.66 -9.97
CA LEU A 240 -9.64 -24.03 -9.81
C LEU A 240 -11.17 -24.10 -9.74
N TRP A 241 -11.78 -23.19 -8.98
CA TRP A 241 -13.22 -23.19 -8.74
C TRP A 241 -14.03 -22.36 -9.75
N ALA A 242 -13.41 -21.38 -10.41
CA ALA A 242 -14.07 -20.53 -11.40
C ALA A 242 -14.11 -21.16 -12.80
N LEU A 243 -13.08 -21.91 -13.20
CA LEU A 243 -12.98 -22.45 -14.55
C LEU A 243 -14.03 -23.54 -14.82
N PRO A 244 -14.87 -23.39 -15.86
CA PRO A 244 -15.80 -24.43 -16.27
C PRO A 244 -15.04 -25.63 -16.85
N GLY A 245 -15.59 -26.84 -16.68
CA GLY A 245 -15.02 -28.07 -17.26
C GLY A 245 -13.86 -28.71 -16.47
N LEU A 246 -13.32 -28.05 -15.44
CA LEU A 246 -12.27 -28.66 -14.61
C LEU A 246 -12.82 -29.81 -13.74
N ALA A 247 -12.09 -30.94 -13.70
CA ALA A 247 -12.46 -32.12 -12.93
C ALA A 247 -12.54 -31.83 -11.43
N ALA A 248 -13.52 -32.44 -10.75
CA ALA A 248 -13.72 -32.25 -9.30
C ALA A 248 -12.50 -32.70 -8.47
N THR A 249 -11.79 -33.75 -8.92
CA THR A 249 -10.57 -34.25 -8.28
C THR A 249 -9.46 -33.20 -8.28
N LEU A 250 -9.26 -32.48 -9.38
CA LEU A 250 -8.28 -31.38 -9.47
C LEU A 250 -8.66 -30.21 -8.56
N ARG A 251 -9.96 -29.87 -8.48
CA ARG A 251 -10.45 -28.80 -7.61
C ARG A 251 -10.17 -29.10 -6.14
N VAL A 252 -10.61 -30.28 -5.69
CA VAL A 252 -10.47 -30.70 -4.29
C VAL A 252 -9.02 -30.98 -3.95
N GLY A 253 -8.31 -31.76 -4.77
CA GLY A 253 -6.89 -32.08 -4.56
C GLY A 253 -5.99 -30.84 -4.57
N GLY A 254 -6.18 -29.93 -5.52
CA GLY A 254 -5.46 -28.66 -5.57
C GLY A 254 -5.75 -27.77 -4.36
N SER A 255 -7.01 -27.70 -3.91
CA SER A 255 -7.37 -26.94 -2.71
C SER A 255 -6.78 -27.55 -1.44
N LEU A 256 -6.79 -28.89 -1.32
CA LEU A 256 -6.20 -29.63 -0.20
C LEU A 256 -4.67 -29.49 -0.12
N LEU A 257 -4.00 -29.21 -1.24
CA LEU A 257 -2.57 -28.90 -1.27
C LEU A 257 -2.31 -27.42 -0.94
N LEU A 258 -3.04 -26.51 -1.58
CA LEU A 258 -2.78 -25.07 -1.49
C LEU A 258 -3.16 -24.49 -0.12
N VAL A 259 -4.28 -24.91 0.48
CA VAL A 259 -4.72 -24.33 1.75
C VAL A 259 -3.73 -24.62 2.90
N PRO A 260 -3.25 -25.85 3.13
CA PRO A 260 -2.21 -26.09 4.13
C PRO A 260 -0.89 -25.39 3.80
N ALA A 261 -0.51 -25.32 2.51
CA ALA A 261 0.69 -24.60 2.10
C ALA A 261 0.60 -23.10 2.45
N MET A 262 -0.57 -22.47 2.27
CA MET A 262 -0.81 -21.08 2.67
C MET A 262 -0.72 -20.90 4.18
N LEU A 263 -1.28 -21.82 4.97
CA LEU A 263 -1.23 -21.78 6.43
C LEU A 263 0.19 -22.04 6.98
N GLY A 264 1.02 -22.77 6.23
CA GLY A 264 2.42 -23.05 6.56
C GLY A 264 3.40 -21.96 6.11
N LEU A 265 2.96 -20.90 5.44
CA LEU A 265 3.82 -19.76 5.11
C LEU A 265 4.20 -19.04 6.41
N ALA A 266 5.44 -19.19 6.84
CA ALA A 266 6.03 -18.47 7.97
C ALA A 266 6.88 -17.30 7.49
N GLU A 267 7.03 -16.27 8.33
CA GLU A 267 7.99 -15.21 8.05
C GLU A 267 9.39 -15.83 8.07
N PRO A 268 10.27 -15.48 7.13
CA PRO A 268 11.66 -15.87 7.22
C PRO A 268 12.24 -15.32 8.53
N THR A 269 12.46 -16.19 9.51
CA THR A 269 13.13 -15.83 10.76
C THR A 269 14.55 -15.42 10.42
N GLN A 270 14.99 -14.28 10.95
CA GLN A 270 16.41 -13.93 10.87
C GLN A 270 17.14 -14.84 11.87
N GLU A 271 18.18 -15.52 11.41
CA GLU A 271 19.05 -16.29 12.29
C GLU A 271 19.85 -15.32 13.18
N PRO A 272 20.19 -15.70 14.43
CA PRO A 272 21.17 -14.97 15.21
C PRO A 272 22.46 -14.76 14.40
N GLY A 273 23.05 -13.56 14.50
CA GLY A 273 24.21 -13.17 13.70
C GLY A 273 23.87 -12.70 12.28
N SER A 274 22.58 -12.52 11.95
CA SER A 274 22.16 -11.88 10.70
C SER A 274 21.39 -10.59 10.94
N LEU A 275 21.56 -9.62 10.04
CA LEU A 275 20.88 -8.33 10.10
C LEU A 275 20.31 -7.97 8.73
N ARG A 276 19.01 -7.69 8.69
CA ARG A 276 18.35 -7.10 7.53
C ARG A 276 18.22 -5.60 7.74
N VAL A 277 18.77 -4.81 6.84
CA VAL A 277 18.70 -3.35 6.84
C VAL A 277 17.89 -2.91 5.62
N ARG A 278 16.83 -2.13 5.83
CA ARG A 278 15.97 -1.63 4.75
C ARG A 278 15.89 -0.12 4.79
N ILE A 279 16.51 0.52 3.79
CA ILE A 279 16.41 1.95 3.53
C ILE A 279 15.15 2.18 2.71
N GLN A 280 14.19 2.91 3.27
CA GLN A 280 12.87 3.10 2.67
C GLN A 280 12.89 4.24 1.64
N ASP A 281 12.12 4.07 0.57
CA ASP A 281 11.85 5.16 -0.38
C ASP A 281 10.74 6.05 0.18
N VAL A 282 11.14 7.06 0.95
CA VAL A 282 10.24 8.04 1.59
C VAL A 282 10.25 9.40 0.88
N GLY A 283 10.84 9.48 -0.31
CA GLY A 283 11.09 10.74 -1.00
C GLY A 283 12.35 11.44 -0.48
N GLN A 284 12.27 12.76 -0.27
CA GLN A 284 13.38 13.52 0.32
C GLN A 284 13.33 13.38 1.84
N GLY A 285 14.30 12.64 2.39
CA GLY A 285 14.40 12.32 3.81
C GLY A 285 14.97 10.93 4.03
N GLN A 286 15.06 10.51 5.30
CA GLN A 286 15.71 9.27 5.69
C GLN A 286 14.86 8.45 6.65
N LEU A 287 14.73 7.15 6.36
CA LEU A 287 14.07 6.16 7.22
C LEU A 287 14.71 4.80 6.96
N VAL A 288 15.39 4.27 7.98
CA VAL A 288 16.12 3.00 7.89
C VAL A 288 15.60 2.04 8.94
N GLU A 289 15.13 0.86 8.52
CA GLU A 289 14.77 -0.23 9.42
C GLU A 289 15.93 -1.21 9.56
N LEU A 290 16.35 -1.50 10.80
CA LEU A 290 17.33 -2.52 11.14
C LEU A 290 16.60 -3.64 11.91
N ARG A 291 16.60 -4.87 11.38
CA ARG A 291 15.90 -6.01 11.98
C ARG A 291 16.80 -7.25 12.06
N SER A 292 17.07 -7.72 13.28
CA SER A 292 17.68 -9.02 13.57
C SER A 292 16.61 -10.00 14.09
N ALA A 293 17.01 -11.12 14.70
CA ALA A 293 16.12 -12.20 15.14
C ALA A 293 15.00 -11.71 16.09
N ASN A 294 15.36 -10.96 17.13
CA ASN A 294 14.47 -10.51 18.19
C ASN A 294 14.58 -9.01 18.49
N TYR A 295 15.29 -8.25 17.63
CA TYR A 295 15.50 -6.83 17.81
C TYR A 295 15.16 -6.06 16.54
N ARG A 296 14.38 -4.99 16.70
CA ARG A 296 13.97 -4.11 15.61
C ARG A 296 14.20 -2.66 16.00
N MET A 297 15.01 -1.98 15.19
CA MET A 297 15.38 -0.59 15.39
C MET A 297 15.04 0.24 14.15
N LEU A 298 14.64 1.49 14.37
CA LEU A 298 14.63 2.50 13.32
C LEU A 298 15.79 3.47 13.51
N TYR A 299 16.41 3.86 12.41
CA TYR A 299 17.29 5.02 12.32
C TYR A 299 16.59 6.05 11.42
N ASP A 300 16.29 7.21 12.00
CA ASP A 300 15.32 8.21 11.54
C ASP A 300 13.88 7.71 11.39
N ALA A 301 12.96 8.65 11.17
CA ALA A 301 11.51 8.43 11.05
C ALA A 301 10.92 8.96 9.73
N GLY A 302 11.76 9.49 8.82
CA GLY A 302 11.37 10.02 7.53
C GLY A 302 10.63 11.38 7.59
N PRO A 303 10.24 11.90 6.41
CA PRO A 303 9.68 13.23 6.30
C PRO A 303 8.23 13.34 6.74
N ARG A 304 7.85 14.55 7.17
CA ARG A 304 6.45 14.97 7.28
C ARG A 304 6.16 16.10 6.29
N PHE A 305 5.16 15.90 5.44
CA PHE A 305 4.75 16.90 4.44
C PHE A 305 3.73 17.89 5.01
N ALA A 306 3.61 19.05 4.37
CA ALA A 306 2.65 20.10 4.76
C ALA A 306 1.18 19.63 4.78
N SER A 307 0.84 18.57 4.02
CA SER A 307 -0.48 17.93 4.09
C SER A 307 -0.75 17.16 5.40
N GLY A 308 0.24 17.08 6.29
CA GLY A 308 0.24 16.23 7.47
C GLY A 308 0.61 14.77 7.19
N PHE A 309 0.81 14.40 5.93
CA PHE A 309 1.18 13.04 5.54
C PHE A 309 2.65 12.74 5.91
N ALA A 310 2.89 11.61 6.57
CA ALA A 310 4.21 11.03 6.76
C ALA A 310 4.24 9.66 6.06
N PRO A 311 5.21 9.37 5.18
CA PRO A 311 5.32 8.08 4.49
C PRO A 311 5.32 6.88 5.45
N LEU A 312 5.82 7.07 6.67
CA LEU A 312 5.82 6.07 7.74
C LEU A 312 4.44 5.42 7.97
N ALA A 313 3.36 6.22 7.91
CA ALA A 313 1.97 5.76 8.07
C ALA A 313 1.54 4.71 7.04
N ALA A 314 2.21 4.67 5.88
CA ALA A 314 1.92 3.74 4.80
C ALA A 314 2.78 2.47 4.84
N LEU A 315 3.86 2.46 5.63
CA LEU A 315 4.82 1.35 5.67
C LEU A 315 4.40 0.25 6.62
N TRP A 316 3.81 0.61 7.76
CA TRP A 316 3.43 -0.33 8.78
C TRP A 316 2.04 -0.03 9.34
N PRO A 317 1.26 -1.06 9.72
CA PRO A 317 0.02 -0.83 10.44
C PRO A 317 0.28 -0.41 11.89
N PRO A 318 -0.65 0.30 12.54
CA PRO A 318 -0.55 0.63 13.96
C PRO A 318 -0.28 -0.60 14.84
N GLY A 319 0.36 -0.38 15.98
CA GLY A 319 0.68 -1.41 16.98
C GLY A 319 1.98 -2.17 16.71
N GLN A 320 2.77 -1.78 15.70
CA GLN A 320 4.13 -2.33 15.57
C GLN A 320 4.97 -2.06 16.81
N ARG A 321 5.86 -3.01 17.11
CA ARG A 321 6.89 -2.85 18.14
C ARG A 321 8.23 -2.49 17.49
N PHE A 322 8.87 -1.46 18.03
CA PHE A 322 10.25 -1.08 17.75
C PHE A 322 10.98 -1.00 19.09
N ASP A 323 12.05 -1.78 19.25
CA ASP A 323 12.80 -1.80 20.51
C ASP A 323 13.55 -0.48 20.72
N ARG A 324 13.97 0.17 19.64
CA ARG A 324 14.65 1.46 19.67
C ARG A 324 14.38 2.28 18.41
N VAL A 325 14.26 3.60 18.56
CA VAL A 325 14.21 4.56 17.46
C VAL A 325 15.32 5.58 17.70
N MET A 326 16.32 5.63 16.84
CA MET A 326 17.38 6.64 16.88
C MET A 326 17.10 7.68 15.81
N VAL A 327 16.85 8.91 16.23
CA VAL A 327 16.73 10.06 15.34
C VAL A 327 18.11 10.67 15.21
N SER A 328 18.61 10.83 13.98
CA SER A 328 19.91 11.43 13.74
C SER A 328 19.93 12.88 14.22
N HIS A 329 18.97 13.71 13.82
CA HIS A 329 18.78 15.10 14.23
C HIS A 329 17.31 15.53 14.02
N ASP A 330 16.91 16.72 14.47
CA ASP A 330 15.50 17.13 14.57
C ASP A 330 14.85 17.66 13.29
N ASP A 331 15.58 17.71 12.16
CA ASP A 331 15.03 18.20 10.90
C ASP A 331 13.86 17.33 10.41
N ILE A 332 12.88 17.99 9.77
CA ILE A 332 11.59 17.39 9.44
C ILE A 332 11.68 16.20 8.50
N ASP A 333 12.73 16.09 7.69
CA ASP A 333 12.99 14.98 6.77
C ASP A 333 13.65 13.75 7.44
N HIS A 334 13.99 13.88 8.73
CA HIS A 334 14.50 12.82 9.60
C HIS A 334 13.54 12.54 10.77
N ALA A 335 13.11 13.56 11.50
CA ALA A 335 12.27 13.45 12.69
C ALA A 335 10.76 13.56 12.41
N GLY A 336 10.34 13.85 11.18
CA GLY A 336 8.95 14.15 10.84
C GLY A 336 7.95 13.04 11.21
N GLY A 337 8.38 11.78 11.18
CA GLY A 337 7.56 10.63 11.57
C GLY A 337 7.52 10.31 13.07
N VAL A 338 8.28 10.99 13.93
CA VAL A 338 8.38 10.69 15.37
C VAL A 338 7.04 10.79 16.11
N PRO A 339 6.20 11.85 15.90
CA PRO A 339 4.90 11.92 16.57
C PRO A 339 4.01 10.73 16.23
N LEU A 340 4.02 10.31 14.96
CA LEU A 340 3.25 9.14 14.50
C LEU A 340 3.75 7.83 15.15
N LEU A 341 5.07 7.69 15.31
CA LEU A 341 5.66 6.56 16.02
C LEU A 341 5.21 6.48 17.48
N ALA A 342 5.13 7.62 18.16
CA ALA A 342 4.70 7.68 19.55
C ALA A 342 3.20 7.42 19.73
N GLU A 343 2.38 7.87 18.78
CA GLU A 343 0.92 7.74 18.83
C GLU A 343 0.42 6.36 18.39
N GLU A 344 1.01 5.79 17.32
CA GLU A 344 0.47 4.59 16.67
C GLU A 344 1.29 3.32 16.94
N HIS A 345 2.48 3.41 17.53
CA HIS A 345 3.39 2.27 17.68
C HIS A 345 3.94 2.13 19.10
N LEU A 346 4.43 0.92 19.42
CA LEU A 346 5.08 0.60 20.68
C LEU A 346 6.59 0.79 20.53
N VAL A 347 7.12 1.91 21.01
CA VAL A 347 8.56 2.22 20.99
C VAL A 347 9.15 2.00 22.37
N GLY A 348 10.19 1.15 22.45
CA GLY A 348 10.88 0.86 23.72
C GLY A 348 11.73 2.03 24.23
N GLU A 349 12.48 2.67 23.34
CA GLU A 349 13.36 3.79 23.66
C GLU A 349 13.55 4.70 22.43
N PHE A 350 13.51 6.01 22.64
CA PHE A 350 13.97 6.99 21.66
C PHE A 350 15.38 7.46 22.00
N LEU A 351 16.24 7.58 20.98
CA LEU A 351 17.56 8.19 21.06
C LEU A 351 17.61 9.39 20.11
N ALA A 352 18.23 10.48 20.55
CA ALA A 352 18.51 11.65 19.71
C ALA A 352 19.75 12.39 20.25
N PRO A 353 20.36 13.32 19.50
CA PRO A 353 21.49 14.09 19.98
C PRO A 353 21.14 14.97 21.18
N PRO A 354 22.12 15.26 22.06
CA PRO A 354 21.93 16.28 23.08
C PRO A 354 21.63 17.64 22.45
N GLY A 355 20.62 18.34 22.98
CA GLY A 355 20.21 19.67 22.52
C GLY A 355 19.14 19.69 21.42
N GLU A 356 18.71 18.53 20.91
CA GLU A 356 17.61 18.42 19.96
C GLU A 356 16.25 18.28 20.63
N THR A 357 15.18 18.64 19.90
CA THR A 357 13.80 18.50 20.35
C THR A 357 12.98 17.68 19.36
N ILE A 358 12.57 16.48 19.76
CA ILE A 358 11.79 15.55 18.91
C ILE A 358 10.38 15.25 19.45
N ASP A 359 9.83 16.15 20.27
CA ASP A 359 8.48 16.08 20.87
C ASP A 359 8.16 14.83 21.72
N VAL A 360 9.17 13.99 22.01
CA VAL A 360 9.07 12.80 22.88
C VAL A 360 10.25 12.72 23.83
N PRO A 361 10.13 12.08 25.01
CA PRO A 361 11.27 11.79 25.87
C PRO A 361 12.28 10.88 25.17
N PHE A 362 13.57 11.22 25.26
CA PHE A 362 14.63 10.44 24.64
C PHE A 362 15.88 10.38 25.54
N THR A 363 16.70 9.35 25.33
CA THR A 363 18.05 9.25 25.91
C THR A 363 19.06 9.84 24.92
N PRO A 364 20.02 10.67 25.34
CA PRO A 364 20.99 11.26 24.42
C PRO A 364 21.89 10.18 23.79
N CYS A 365 22.04 10.22 22.46
CA CYS A 365 23.07 9.45 21.77
C CYS A 365 24.43 10.15 21.98
N LEU A 366 25.43 9.40 22.45
CA LEU A 366 26.75 9.97 22.76
C LEU A 366 27.86 9.05 22.23
N ARG A 367 28.94 9.66 21.74
CA ARG A 367 30.14 8.98 21.25
C ARG A 367 30.65 8.00 22.31
N GLY A 368 30.92 6.77 21.88
CA GLY A 368 31.41 5.68 22.73
C GLY A 368 30.31 4.79 23.32
N GLN A 369 29.04 5.21 23.27
CA GLN A 369 27.93 4.32 23.59
C GLN A 369 27.92 3.14 22.61
N HIS A 370 27.73 1.93 23.14
CA HIS A 370 27.59 0.74 22.32
C HIS A 370 26.69 -0.30 23.00
N TRP A 371 26.09 -1.16 22.19
CA TRP A 371 25.30 -2.29 22.68
C TRP A 371 25.32 -3.44 21.67
N GLN A 372 24.97 -4.63 22.15
CA GLN A 372 24.87 -5.84 21.33
C GLN A 372 23.51 -6.51 21.45
N ARG A 373 22.96 -6.98 20.32
CA ARG A 373 21.71 -7.73 20.22
C ARG A 373 21.81 -8.75 19.09
N ASP A 374 21.43 -10.00 19.35
CA ASP A 374 21.42 -11.09 18.36
C ASP A 374 22.71 -11.21 17.52
N GLY A 375 23.90 -11.00 18.13
CA GLY A 375 25.18 -11.04 17.42
C GLY A 375 25.50 -9.80 16.57
N VAL A 376 24.67 -8.75 16.64
CA VAL A 376 24.88 -7.45 16.00
C VAL A 376 25.42 -6.45 17.03
N THR A 377 26.51 -5.77 16.71
CA THR A 377 27.07 -4.68 17.53
C THR A 377 26.68 -3.33 16.94
N TYR A 378 26.21 -2.43 17.79
CA TYR A 378 25.85 -1.07 17.46
C TYR A 378 26.73 -0.11 18.26
N ARG A 379 27.39 0.84 17.60
CA ARG A 379 28.30 1.80 18.24
C ARG A 379 28.03 3.21 17.75
N VAL A 380 27.80 4.12 18.68
CA VAL A 380 27.64 5.54 18.41
C VAL A 380 29.02 6.17 18.30
N LEU A 381 29.33 6.71 17.12
CA LEU A 381 30.62 7.35 16.83
C LEU A 381 30.59 8.87 17.09
N TRP A 382 29.41 9.47 17.09
CA TRP A 382 29.18 10.90 17.24
C TRP A 382 27.72 11.14 17.70
N PRO A 383 27.40 12.20 18.46
CA PRO A 383 28.24 13.33 18.89
C PRO A 383 28.90 13.17 20.27
N PRO A 384 29.89 14.02 20.63
CA PRO A 384 30.34 14.17 22.01
C PRO A 384 29.23 14.79 22.90
N GLU A 385 29.47 14.89 24.20
CA GLU A 385 28.50 15.47 25.15
C GLU A 385 28.30 16.98 24.96
N ASP A 386 29.38 17.73 24.70
CA ASP A 386 29.30 19.16 24.38
C ASP A 386 29.12 19.37 22.87
N THR A 387 27.92 19.75 22.49
CA THR A 387 27.49 19.98 21.10
C THR A 387 26.99 21.39 20.85
N ALA A 388 27.12 22.30 21.81
CA ALA A 388 26.48 23.62 21.76
C ALA A 388 26.93 24.49 20.58
N ALA A 389 28.16 24.28 20.10
CA ALA A 389 28.73 25.01 18.96
C ALA A 389 28.42 24.38 17.59
N LEU A 390 27.78 23.21 17.56
CA LEU A 390 27.50 22.46 16.33
C LEU A 390 26.13 22.85 15.74
N SER A 391 26.03 22.78 14.41
CA SER A 391 24.74 22.83 13.71
C SER A 391 23.89 21.58 14.03
N SER A 392 22.57 21.63 13.84
CA SER A 392 21.69 20.45 14.02
C SER A 392 22.20 19.25 13.20
N ASN A 393 22.55 19.46 11.92
CA ASN A 393 23.13 18.44 11.06
C ASN A 393 24.44 17.87 11.63
N ASP A 394 25.34 18.72 12.14
CA ASP A 394 26.61 18.29 12.75
C ASP A 394 26.43 17.67 14.14
N ARG A 395 25.25 17.74 14.76
CA ARG A 395 24.91 16.98 15.97
C ARG A 395 24.44 15.56 15.65
N SER A 396 24.25 15.22 14.37
CA SER A 396 23.67 13.94 13.95
C SER A 396 24.25 12.72 14.68
N CYS A 397 23.40 11.84 15.21
CA CYS A 397 23.85 10.57 15.79
C CYS A 397 24.51 9.68 14.72
N VAL A 398 25.84 9.58 14.68
CA VAL A 398 26.52 8.69 13.73
C VAL A 398 26.57 7.28 14.31
N LEU A 399 25.98 6.32 13.59
CA LEU A 399 25.85 4.94 14.03
C LEU A 399 26.65 4.00 13.12
N GLU A 400 27.52 3.21 13.74
CA GLU A 400 28.16 2.06 13.12
C GLU A 400 27.49 0.77 13.57
N VAL A 401 27.15 -0.09 12.62
CA VAL A 401 26.53 -1.39 12.86
C VAL A 401 27.40 -2.48 12.28
N THR A 402 27.80 -3.44 13.11
CA THR A 402 28.75 -4.50 12.75
C THR A 402 28.14 -5.88 12.99
N VAL A 403 28.27 -6.75 11.99
CA VAL A 403 27.83 -8.16 12.04
C VAL A 403 28.90 -9.03 11.40
N GLY A 404 29.65 -9.78 12.21
CA GLY A 404 30.80 -10.53 11.71
C GLY A 404 31.82 -9.59 11.04
N ALA A 405 32.11 -9.81 9.76
CA ALA A 405 32.99 -8.95 8.97
C ALA A 405 32.26 -7.80 8.26
N ASP A 406 30.92 -7.80 8.27
CA ASP A 406 30.12 -6.78 7.60
C ASP A 406 29.94 -5.55 8.48
N ARG A 407 30.05 -4.37 7.86
CA ARG A 407 29.91 -3.08 8.55
C ARG A 407 29.06 -2.10 7.75
N LEU A 408 28.07 -1.54 8.42
CA LEU A 408 27.20 -0.47 7.93
C LEU A 408 27.49 0.83 8.68
N LEU A 409 27.66 1.92 7.95
CA LEU A 409 27.80 3.26 8.52
C LEU A 409 26.59 4.14 8.15
N LEU A 410 25.90 4.65 9.17
CA LEU A 410 24.81 5.60 9.07
C LEU A 410 25.29 6.94 9.64
N THR A 411 25.41 7.95 8.77
CA THR A 411 26.08 9.21 9.10
C THR A 411 25.13 10.36 9.43
N GLY A 412 23.81 10.18 9.25
CA GLY A 412 22.86 11.28 9.28
C GLY A 412 23.31 12.38 8.30
N ASP A 413 23.30 13.63 8.77
CA ASP A 413 23.58 14.79 7.92
C ASP A 413 24.89 15.50 8.27
N VAL A 414 25.78 14.83 9.01
CA VAL A 414 27.08 15.38 9.43
C VAL A 414 27.88 15.95 8.27
N GLY A 415 28.53 17.08 8.49
CA GLY A 415 29.42 17.71 7.53
C GLY A 415 30.82 17.11 7.51
N ARG A 416 31.60 17.49 6.48
CA ARG A 416 33.00 17.05 6.26
C ARG A 416 33.96 17.25 7.44
N GLU A 417 33.72 18.23 8.31
CA GLU A 417 34.53 18.47 9.52
C GLU A 417 34.30 17.36 10.55
N VAL A 418 33.03 17.05 10.83
CA VAL A 418 32.62 15.98 11.75
C VAL A 418 33.03 14.61 11.20
N GLU A 419 32.90 14.40 9.89
CA GLU A 419 33.41 13.18 9.22
C GLU A 419 34.88 12.89 9.56
N ARG A 420 35.72 13.93 9.59
CA ARG A 420 37.14 13.79 9.95
C ARG A 420 37.34 13.45 11.42
N ALA A 421 36.45 13.92 12.30
CA ALA A 421 36.56 13.73 13.74
C ALA A 421 36.29 12.28 14.19
N PHE A 422 35.43 11.54 13.47
CA PHE A 422 35.17 10.13 13.75
C PHE A 422 35.86 9.16 12.77
N LEU A 423 36.51 9.66 11.71
CA LEU A 423 37.09 8.81 10.65
C LEU A 423 38.04 7.72 11.18
N LEU A 424 38.87 8.06 12.16
CA LEU A 424 39.84 7.13 12.75
C LEU A 424 39.21 6.09 13.68
N ASP A 425 37.98 6.34 14.12
CA ASP A 425 37.24 5.38 14.95
C ASP A 425 36.58 4.29 14.10
N VAL A 426 36.39 4.51 12.80
CA VAL A 426 35.73 3.55 11.89
C VAL A 426 36.72 2.47 11.47
N GLU A 427 36.41 1.22 11.82
CA GLU A 427 37.19 0.08 11.37
C GLU A 427 36.85 -0.30 9.92
N ARG A 428 37.82 -0.86 9.21
CA ARG A 428 37.71 -1.23 7.80
C ARG A 428 37.74 -2.76 7.65
N PRO A 429 37.12 -3.34 6.60
CA PRO A 429 36.40 -2.67 5.50
C PRO A 429 34.98 -2.21 5.89
N VAL A 430 34.42 -1.26 5.13
CA VAL A 430 33.02 -0.83 5.23
C VAL A 430 32.20 -1.49 4.12
N THR A 431 31.23 -2.33 4.49
CA THR A 431 30.35 -3.01 3.51
C THR A 431 29.39 -2.01 2.86
N ALA A 432 28.74 -1.18 3.66
CA ALA A 432 27.77 -0.22 3.17
C ALA A 432 27.83 1.11 3.91
N LEU A 433 27.59 2.19 3.19
CA LEU A 433 27.51 3.55 3.73
C LEU A 433 26.24 4.23 3.21
N LEU A 434 25.45 4.79 4.13
CA LEU A 434 24.37 5.70 3.76
C LEU A 434 24.98 7.10 3.60
N ALA A 435 24.93 7.64 2.39
CA ALA A 435 25.58 8.90 2.05
C ALA A 435 25.01 10.04 2.90
N GLY A 436 25.90 10.75 3.59
CA GLY A 436 25.50 11.82 4.50
C GLY A 436 24.73 12.93 3.78
N HIS A 437 23.73 13.48 4.46
CA HIS A 437 22.93 14.60 3.96
C HIS A 437 22.37 14.35 2.56
N HIS A 438 21.82 13.13 2.39
CA HIS A 438 21.17 12.66 1.16
C HIS A 438 22.07 12.66 -0.10
N GLY A 439 23.40 12.81 0.08
CA GLY A 439 24.35 13.03 -1.01
C GLY A 439 24.62 14.50 -1.33
N SER A 440 24.50 15.39 -0.35
CA SER A 440 24.91 16.80 -0.44
C SER A 440 26.43 16.94 -0.66
N ARG A 441 26.81 18.08 -1.25
CA ARG A 441 28.21 18.47 -1.44
C ARG A 441 28.88 18.79 -0.10
N THR A 442 28.14 19.10 0.95
CA THR A 442 28.70 19.43 2.28
C THR A 442 29.14 18.20 3.07
N SER A 443 28.78 17.01 2.62
CA SER A 443 29.05 15.71 3.26
C SER A 443 29.71 14.75 2.27
N SER A 444 29.93 13.52 2.71
CA SER A 444 30.66 12.45 2.01
C SER A 444 32.01 12.93 1.46
N GLY A 445 32.82 13.58 2.31
CA GLY A 445 34.07 14.24 1.92
C GLY A 445 35.12 13.32 1.30
N PRO A 446 36.10 13.88 0.56
CA PRO A 446 37.16 13.09 -0.07
C PRO A 446 37.90 12.16 0.90
N GLN A 447 38.20 12.62 2.12
CA GLN A 447 38.91 11.85 3.13
C GLN A 447 38.11 10.63 3.58
N LEU A 448 36.81 10.81 3.88
CA LEU A 448 35.91 9.72 4.27
C LEU A 448 35.81 8.69 3.15
N VAL A 449 35.48 9.15 1.93
CA VAL A 449 35.23 8.28 0.78
C VAL A 449 36.47 7.49 0.38
N GLN A 450 37.64 8.13 0.33
CA GLN A 450 38.89 7.46 -0.04
C GLN A 450 39.42 6.53 1.06
N SER A 451 39.28 6.91 2.33
CA SER A 451 39.83 6.12 3.44
C SER A 451 38.99 4.87 3.70
N LEU A 452 37.66 4.99 3.66
CA LEU A 452 36.73 3.89 3.94
C LEU A 452 36.45 3.03 2.71
N ALA A 453 36.48 3.61 1.50
CA ALA A 453 36.20 2.95 0.22
C ALA A 453 35.05 1.93 0.32
N PRO A 454 33.83 2.37 0.74
CA PRO A 454 32.75 1.45 1.04
C PRO A 454 32.35 0.65 -0.19
N ARG A 455 32.05 -0.65 -0.04
CA ARG A 455 31.64 -1.50 -1.17
C ARG A 455 30.33 -0.99 -1.78
N HIS A 456 29.37 -0.63 -0.94
CA HIS A 456 28.08 -0.06 -1.34
C HIS A 456 27.83 1.33 -0.75
N VAL A 457 27.20 2.19 -1.54
CA VAL A 457 26.75 3.52 -1.10
C VAL A 457 25.30 3.71 -1.50
N ILE A 458 24.49 4.14 -0.56
CA ILE A 458 23.06 4.38 -0.76
C ILE A 458 22.78 5.87 -0.60
N TYR A 459 22.00 6.45 -1.51
CA TYR A 459 21.47 7.80 -1.42
C TYR A 459 19.98 7.73 -1.08
N SER A 460 19.60 8.16 0.12
CA SER A 460 18.19 8.36 0.48
C SER A 460 17.78 9.75 0.01
N ALA A 461 17.19 9.85 -1.18
CA ALA A 461 16.81 11.14 -1.74
C ALA A 461 15.59 10.98 -2.65
N GLY A 462 14.78 12.04 -2.74
CA GLY A 462 13.59 12.04 -3.58
C GLY A 462 13.92 12.19 -5.06
N ARG A 463 13.14 11.58 -5.94
CA ARG A 463 13.25 11.81 -7.38
C ARG A 463 12.89 13.27 -7.70
N HIS A 464 13.78 13.97 -8.40
CA HIS A 464 13.63 15.40 -8.72
C HIS A 464 13.41 16.27 -7.46
N ASN A 465 14.11 15.96 -6.36
CA ASN A 465 14.11 16.79 -5.17
C ASN A 465 14.65 18.19 -5.47
N ALA A 466 14.18 19.20 -4.73
CA ALA A 466 14.54 20.61 -4.94
C ALA A 466 16.02 20.93 -4.65
N PHE A 467 16.72 20.07 -3.93
CA PHE A 467 18.11 20.26 -3.53
C PHE A 467 19.11 19.79 -4.60
N GLY A 468 18.65 19.03 -5.60
CA GLY A 468 19.52 18.42 -6.61
C GLY A 468 20.38 17.28 -6.04
N HIS A 469 19.90 16.59 -5.00
CA HIS A 469 20.55 15.44 -4.41
C HIS A 469 20.29 14.13 -5.20
N PRO A 470 21.24 13.18 -5.21
CA PRO A 470 22.63 13.35 -4.81
C PRO A 470 23.38 14.27 -5.81
N HIS A 471 24.32 15.06 -5.30
CA HIS A 471 25.13 15.92 -6.14
C HIS A 471 26.14 15.14 -6.97
N ASP A 472 26.34 15.63 -8.18
CA ASP A 472 27.13 15.00 -9.23
C ASP A 472 28.62 14.79 -8.84
N GLU A 473 29.17 15.71 -8.05
CA GLU A 473 30.51 15.57 -7.48
C GLU A 473 30.63 14.43 -6.47
N VAL A 474 29.59 14.15 -5.69
CA VAL A 474 29.55 13.08 -4.69
C VAL A 474 29.46 11.73 -5.40
N VAL A 475 28.58 11.64 -6.39
CA VAL A 475 28.42 10.46 -7.26
C VAL A 475 29.74 10.10 -7.93
N ARG A 476 30.44 11.09 -8.51
CA ARG A 476 31.77 10.88 -9.11
C ARG A 476 32.82 10.46 -8.09
N ARG A 477 32.77 10.98 -6.87
CA ARG A 477 33.73 10.67 -5.79
C ARG A 477 33.63 9.20 -5.40
N PHE A 478 32.42 8.70 -5.14
CA PHE A 478 32.20 7.28 -4.85
C PHE A 478 32.47 6.38 -6.05
N ARG A 479 32.18 6.83 -7.28
CA ARG A 479 32.53 6.10 -8.49
C ARG A 479 34.05 5.92 -8.63
N ARG A 480 34.84 6.95 -8.33
CA ARG A 480 36.31 6.87 -8.34
C ARG A 480 36.88 5.97 -7.25
N ALA A 481 36.18 5.85 -6.12
CA ALA A 481 36.54 4.93 -5.04
C ALA A 481 36.15 3.47 -5.34
N GLY A 482 35.49 3.19 -6.46
CA GLY A 482 35.05 1.85 -6.84
C GLY A 482 33.76 1.39 -6.15
N SER A 483 33.03 2.29 -5.47
CA SER A 483 31.80 1.93 -4.76
C SER A 483 30.64 1.66 -5.72
N CYS A 484 29.89 0.59 -5.44
CA CYS A 484 28.59 0.32 -6.03
C CYS A 484 27.54 1.27 -5.46
N GLN A 485 26.78 1.97 -6.31
CA GLN A 485 25.91 3.07 -5.89
C GLN A 485 24.42 2.73 -6.10
N TRP A 486 23.59 3.16 -5.16
CA TRP A 486 22.15 2.93 -5.13
C TRP A 486 21.41 4.22 -4.75
N SER A 487 20.21 4.44 -5.27
CA SER A 487 19.39 5.61 -4.97
C SER A 487 17.94 5.22 -4.76
N THR A 488 17.35 5.59 -3.62
CA THR A 488 15.95 5.26 -3.33
C THR A 488 14.97 5.82 -4.36
N ALA A 489 15.24 7.03 -4.89
CA ALA A 489 14.50 7.64 -6.01
C ALA A 489 14.39 6.75 -7.26
N LEU A 490 15.42 5.95 -7.51
CA LEU A 490 15.57 5.17 -8.73
C LEU A 490 15.21 3.71 -8.49
N ASP A 491 15.75 3.16 -7.41
CA ASP A 491 15.77 1.74 -7.07
C ASP A 491 14.64 1.36 -6.08
N GLY A 492 13.84 2.34 -5.64
CA GLY A 492 12.85 2.15 -4.58
C GLY A 492 13.53 1.86 -3.25
N ALA A 493 12.84 1.18 -2.33
CA ALA A 493 13.48 0.76 -1.09
C ALA A 493 14.63 -0.20 -1.38
N VAL A 494 15.77 0.01 -0.71
CA VAL A 494 17.00 -0.78 -0.84
C VAL A 494 17.18 -1.62 0.42
N THR A 495 17.32 -2.93 0.26
CA THR A 495 17.47 -3.87 1.37
C THR A 495 18.84 -4.53 1.33
N LEU A 496 19.55 -4.54 2.45
CA LEU A 496 20.82 -5.23 2.66
C LEU A 496 20.63 -6.37 3.66
N TRP A 497 21.32 -7.48 3.43
CA TRP A 497 21.43 -8.58 4.38
C TRP A 497 22.90 -8.76 4.74
N LEU A 498 23.22 -8.59 6.02
CA LEU A 498 24.56 -8.69 6.58
C LEU A 498 24.69 -9.94 7.46
N GLY A 499 25.89 -10.54 7.55
CA GLY A 499 26.21 -11.62 8.49
C GLY A 499 25.64 -13.01 8.19
N ARG A 500 25.05 -13.24 7.01
CA ARG A 500 24.60 -14.60 6.60
C ARG A 500 25.82 -15.49 6.25
N GLU A 501 25.66 -16.82 6.32
CA GLU A 501 26.65 -17.80 5.83
C GLU A 501 26.98 -17.66 4.33
N ARG A 502 26.16 -16.90 3.58
CA ARG A 502 26.44 -16.41 2.23
C ARG A 502 26.82 -14.94 2.32
N GLU A 503 27.74 -14.50 1.46
CA GLU A 503 28.20 -13.10 1.35
C GLU A 503 27.05 -12.10 1.46
N SER A 504 27.35 -10.94 2.05
CA SER A 504 26.39 -9.83 2.10
C SER A 504 25.87 -9.49 0.71
N PHE A 505 24.56 -9.34 0.59
CA PHE A 505 23.91 -9.00 -0.67
C PHE A 505 22.91 -7.87 -0.49
N ILE A 506 22.64 -7.18 -1.59
CA ILE A 506 21.75 -6.02 -1.65
C ILE A 506 20.68 -6.23 -2.71
N GLN A 507 19.46 -5.79 -2.43
CA GLN A 507 18.33 -5.89 -3.34
C GLN A 507 17.55 -4.58 -3.38
N ALA A 508 17.31 -4.10 -4.59
CA ALA A 508 16.42 -2.97 -4.88
C ALA A 508 14.98 -3.46 -5.10
N THR A 509 14.01 -2.69 -4.63
CA THR A 509 12.58 -2.98 -4.87
C THR A 509 12.20 -2.73 -6.34
N ARG A 510 12.79 -1.70 -6.96
CA ARG A 510 12.58 -1.35 -8.36
C ARG A 510 13.83 -1.70 -9.15
N VAL A 511 13.73 -2.72 -9.99
CA VAL A 511 14.76 -3.03 -10.98
C VAL A 511 14.36 -2.36 -12.29
N MET A 512 15.20 -1.45 -12.81
CA MET A 512 15.00 -0.87 -14.14
C MET A 512 15.85 -1.63 -15.17
N PRO A 513 15.29 -2.59 -15.93
CA PRO A 513 16.05 -3.48 -16.80
C PRO A 513 16.79 -2.77 -17.96
N TRP A 514 16.44 -1.51 -18.26
CA TRP A 514 17.09 -0.70 -19.28
C TRP A 514 18.25 0.17 -18.76
N ARG A 515 18.56 0.14 -17.45
CA ARG A 515 19.70 0.89 -16.90
C ARG A 515 21.01 0.15 -17.17
N ARG A 516 22.02 0.89 -17.63
CA ARG A 516 23.39 0.40 -17.73
C ARG A 516 23.88 -0.01 -16.35
N SER A 517 24.58 -1.13 -16.31
CA SER A 517 25.33 -1.54 -15.14
C SER A 517 26.43 -0.51 -14.84
N GLY A 518 26.63 -0.21 -13.56
CA GLY A 518 27.75 0.56 -13.03
C GLY A 518 29.04 -0.26 -13.03
N VAL A 519 29.93 0.06 -12.09
CA VAL A 519 31.20 -0.66 -11.91
C VAL A 519 30.92 -2.17 -11.84
N GLU A 520 31.66 -2.95 -12.64
CA GLU A 520 31.63 -4.43 -12.70
C GLU A 520 30.37 -5.14 -13.20
N GLY A 521 29.33 -4.44 -13.68
CA GLY A 521 28.16 -5.14 -14.24
C GLY A 521 27.04 -5.44 -13.23
N GLU A 522 27.32 -5.33 -11.93
CA GLU A 522 26.45 -5.83 -10.87
C GLU A 522 25.59 -4.75 -10.17
N CYS A 523 25.97 -3.48 -10.27
CA CYS A 523 25.22 -2.36 -9.66
C CYS A 523 24.60 -1.42 -10.72
N HIS A 524 23.71 -0.50 -10.34
CA HIS A 524 23.16 0.49 -11.27
C HIS A 524 24.09 1.70 -11.44
N ALA A 525 24.22 2.22 -12.66
CA ALA A 525 24.78 3.55 -12.86
C ALA A 525 23.83 4.60 -12.24
N VAL A 526 24.20 5.12 -11.07
CA VAL A 526 23.59 6.35 -10.54
C VAL A 526 24.20 7.52 -11.31
N GLU A 527 23.34 8.27 -11.99
CA GLU A 527 23.66 9.52 -12.67
C GLU A 527 22.88 10.62 -11.95
N SER A 528 23.55 11.72 -11.57
CA SER A 528 22.82 12.91 -11.16
C SER A 528 22.15 13.50 -12.40
N PRO A 529 20.92 13.99 -12.31
CA PRO A 529 20.27 14.68 -13.42
C PRO A 529 20.87 16.07 -13.73
N HIS A 530 21.87 16.52 -12.94
CA HIS A 530 22.43 17.89 -12.98
C HIS A 530 23.93 17.92 -13.14
#